data_AF-A0A7U3WBP4-F1
#
_entry.id   AF-A0A7U3WBP4-F1
#
_cell.length_a   1.000
_cell.length_b   1.000
_cell.length_c   1.000
_cell.angle_alpha   90.00
_cell.angle_beta   90.00
_cell.angle_gamma   90.00
#
_symmetry.space_group_name_H-M   'P 1'
#
loop_
_entity.id
_entity.type
_entity.pdbx_description
1 polymer ?
#
loop_
_entity_poly.entity_id
_entity_poly.type
_entity_poly.pdbx_seq_one_letter_code
_entity_poly.pdbx_strand_id
1 'polypeptide(L)'
;MTQVEERAKYAAQQEFPDADILYPMWDPDHVEAGLRSLSSYDVEAFHEEFREFYKAIQAPKEYVQDPEMDEATAVVNKTIRFSEDRVVDVADLVVEYQRENGQDRVAGSYPSWPDEETLVLHLPKVELAEDFVYEDQMEDVVVSHVMAQIRDIYLNMGEDPPEEYRVEGIGKLHIVGDEGWMEAQPTTSG
;
A
#
# COMPACT_ATOMS: atom_id res chain seq x y z
N MET A 1 -19.87 1.36 0.95
CA MET A 1 -19.99 1.20 -0.53
C MET A 1 -20.32 -0.25 -0.88
N THR A 2 -20.95 -0.54 -2.02
CA THR A 2 -21.31 -1.92 -2.45
C THR A 2 -20.38 -2.43 -3.55
N GLN A 3 -20.21 -3.75 -3.68
CA GLN A 3 -19.42 -4.36 -4.77
C GLN A 3 -19.91 -3.92 -6.17
N VAL A 4 -21.22 -3.69 -6.33
CA VAL A 4 -21.81 -3.21 -7.59
C VAL A 4 -21.33 -1.79 -7.92
N GLU A 5 -21.21 -0.92 -6.90
CA GLU A 5 -20.70 0.44 -7.09
C GLU A 5 -19.23 0.43 -7.50
N GLU A 6 -18.39 -0.38 -6.84
CA GLU A 6 -16.96 -0.48 -7.16
C GLU A 6 -16.73 -1.05 -8.56
N ARG A 7 -17.47 -2.10 -8.93
CA ARG A 7 -17.43 -2.65 -10.28
C ARG A 7 -17.91 -1.63 -11.33
N ALA A 8 -18.90 -0.80 -11.00
CA ALA A 8 -19.40 0.22 -11.91
C ALA A 8 -18.38 1.36 -12.11
N LYS A 9 -17.68 1.79 -11.05
CA LYS A 9 -16.57 2.76 -11.16
C LYS A 9 -15.47 2.23 -12.06
N TYR A 10 -15.03 0.98 -11.84
CA TYR A 10 -14.03 0.35 -12.68
C TYR A 10 -14.46 0.29 -14.15
N ALA A 11 -15.66 -0.20 -14.44
CA ALA A 11 -16.18 -0.24 -15.81
C ALA A 11 -16.28 1.15 -16.46
N ALA A 12 -16.66 2.18 -15.68
CA ALA A 12 -16.73 3.56 -16.17
C ALA A 12 -15.34 4.14 -16.44
N GLN A 13 -14.34 3.86 -15.60
CA GLN A 13 -12.95 4.27 -15.83
C GLN A 13 -12.42 3.66 -17.13
N GLN A 14 -12.70 2.39 -17.40
CA GLN A 14 -12.26 1.71 -18.62
C GLN A 14 -12.92 2.28 -19.90
N GLU A 15 -14.17 2.74 -19.81
CA GLU A 15 -14.86 3.41 -20.93
C GLU A 15 -14.35 4.86 -21.13
N PHE A 16 -13.95 5.53 -20.05
CA PHE A 16 -13.50 6.93 -20.04
C PHE A 16 -12.13 7.06 -19.38
N PRO A 17 -11.03 6.62 -20.03
CA PRO A 17 -9.72 6.52 -19.39
C PRO A 17 -9.14 7.86 -18.93
N ASP A 18 -9.53 8.97 -19.57
CA ASP A 18 -9.09 10.32 -19.19
C ASP A 18 -9.91 10.94 -18.04
N ALA A 19 -10.98 10.28 -17.59
CA ALA A 19 -11.78 10.75 -16.47
C ALA A 19 -11.17 10.30 -15.13
N ASP A 20 -11.26 11.15 -14.11
CA ASP A 20 -10.86 10.82 -12.74
C ASP A 20 -12.04 10.19 -11.99
N ILE A 21 -12.32 8.91 -12.26
CA ILE A 21 -13.44 8.16 -11.68
C ILE A 21 -12.94 7.18 -10.61
N LEU A 22 -11.84 6.51 -10.90
CA LEU A 22 -11.24 5.48 -10.05
C LEU A 22 -9.83 5.90 -9.65
N TYR A 23 -9.58 5.93 -8.35
CA TYR A 23 -8.23 6.17 -7.83
C TYR A 23 -7.27 5.08 -8.33
N PRO A 24 -6.06 5.40 -8.84
CA PRO A 24 -5.18 4.44 -9.50
C PRO A 24 -4.86 3.18 -8.69
N MET A 25 -4.72 3.28 -7.36
CA MET A 25 -4.49 2.10 -6.51
C MET A 25 -5.68 1.14 -6.42
N TRP A 26 -6.83 1.46 -7.01
CA TRP A 26 -7.99 0.58 -7.20
C TRP A 26 -8.15 0.08 -8.63
N ASP A 27 -7.24 0.46 -9.55
CA ASP A 27 -7.13 -0.11 -10.88
C ASP A 27 -6.13 -1.29 -10.84
N PRO A 28 -6.56 -2.54 -11.12
CA PRO A 28 -5.65 -3.69 -11.12
C PRO A 28 -4.50 -3.52 -12.13
N ASP A 29 -4.73 -2.87 -13.28
CA ASP A 29 -3.70 -2.71 -14.33
C ASP A 29 -2.59 -1.74 -13.87
N HIS A 30 -2.96 -0.70 -13.12
CA HIS A 30 -2.02 0.25 -12.52
C HIS A 30 -1.14 -0.44 -11.47
N VAL A 31 -1.76 -1.20 -10.55
CA VAL A 31 -1.02 -1.92 -9.51
C VAL A 31 -0.13 -3.01 -10.13
N GLU A 32 -0.57 -3.67 -11.19
CA GLU A 32 0.25 -4.62 -11.95
C GLU A 32 1.45 -3.94 -12.63
N ALA A 33 1.28 -2.75 -13.21
CA ALA A 33 2.41 -1.99 -13.75
C ALA A 33 3.43 -1.66 -12.65
N GLY A 34 2.96 -1.22 -11.48
CA GLY A 34 3.80 -1.03 -10.30
C GLY A 34 4.54 -2.32 -9.88
N LEU A 35 3.84 -3.46 -9.84
CA LEU A 35 4.42 -4.77 -9.54
C LEU A 35 5.52 -5.16 -10.52
N ARG A 36 5.30 -4.97 -11.83
CA ARG A 36 6.30 -5.23 -12.87
C ARG A 36 7.53 -4.36 -12.68
N SER A 37 7.35 -3.08 -12.38
CA SER A 37 8.45 -2.16 -12.11
C SER A 37 9.29 -2.62 -10.91
N LEU A 38 8.63 -3.06 -9.84
CA LEU A 38 9.26 -3.51 -8.61
C LEU A 38 10.01 -4.84 -8.79
N SER A 39 9.41 -5.79 -9.53
CA SER A 39 10.02 -7.10 -9.82
C SER A 39 11.26 -7.01 -10.72
N SER A 40 11.48 -5.86 -11.36
CA SER A 40 12.67 -5.57 -12.16
C SER A 40 13.65 -4.63 -11.47
N TYR A 41 13.36 -4.23 -10.23
CA TYR A 41 14.18 -3.31 -9.47
C TYR A 41 15.50 -3.95 -9.06
N ASP A 42 16.54 -3.13 -8.93
CA ASP A 42 17.85 -3.63 -8.54
C ASP A 42 17.82 -4.17 -7.11
N VAL A 43 18.31 -5.39 -6.92
CA VAL A 43 18.22 -6.09 -5.63
C VAL A 43 19.04 -5.40 -4.53
N GLU A 44 20.19 -4.81 -4.85
CA GLU A 44 21.00 -4.11 -3.86
C GLU A 44 20.29 -2.81 -3.43
N ALA A 45 19.76 -2.06 -4.40
CA ALA A 45 18.96 -0.87 -4.14
C ALA A 45 17.67 -1.20 -3.36
N PHE A 46 17.00 -2.30 -3.68
CA PHE A 46 15.84 -2.78 -2.92
C PHE A 46 16.20 -3.01 -1.45
N HIS A 47 17.29 -3.72 -1.17
CA HIS A 47 17.69 -3.98 0.22
C HIS A 47 18.11 -2.72 0.97
N GLU A 48 18.62 -1.71 0.29
CA GLU A 48 18.92 -0.41 0.90
C GLU A 48 17.61 0.33 1.25
N GLU A 49 16.72 0.51 0.28
CA GLU A 49 15.51 1.32 0.40
C GLU A 49 14.44 0.70 1.31
N PHE A 50 14.35 -0.64 1.36
CA PHE A 50 13.28 -1.34 2.09
C PHE A 50 13.69 -1.82 3.48
N ARG A 51 14.95 -1.61 3.90
CA ARG A 51 15.41 -2.10 5.22
C ARG A 51 14.71 -1.41 6.37
N GLU A 52 14.47 -0.10 6.27
CA GLU A 52 13.72 0.62 7.29
C GLU A 52 12.25 0.20 7.31
N PHE A 53 11.65 -0.01 6.15
CA PHE A 53 10.29 -0.51 6.04
C PHE A 53 10.11 -1.86 6.75
N TYR A 54 11.03 -2.81 6.52
CA TYR A 54 11.05 -4.11 7.19
C TYR A 54 11.14 -4.02 8.73
N LYS A 55 11.94 -3.09 9.25
CA LYS A 55 12.05 -2.86 10.69
C LYS A 55 10.77 -2.20 11.24
N ALA A 56 10.25 -1.23 10.51
CA ALA A 56 9.06 -0.48 10.89
C ALA A 56 7.82 -1.38 10.96
N ILE A 57 7.62 -2.33 10.03
CA ILE A 57 6.47 -3.25 10.11
C ILE A 57 6.56 -4.21 11.31
N GLN A 58 7.74 -4.43 11.92
CA GLN A 58 7.86 -5.26 13.12
C GLN A 58 7.73 -4.45 14.42
N ALA A 59 8.23 -3.21 14.41
CA ALA A 59 8.21 -2.32 15.57
C ALA A 59 7.86 -0.87 15.17
N PRO A 60 6.62 -0.59 14.74
CA PRO A 60 6.23 0.74 14.25
C PRO A 60 6.48 1.86 15.26
N LYS A 61 6.39 1.55 16.56
CA LYS A 61 6.61 2.50 17.65
C LYS A 61 8.01 3.11 17.69
N GLU A 62 9.02 2.44 17.14
CA GLU A 62 10.38 2.99 17.04
C GLU A 62 10.49 4.14 16.02
N TYR A 63 9.51 4.25 15.13
CA TYR A 63 9.48 5.22 14.02
C TYR A 63 8.53 6.40 14.28
N VAL A 64 7.90 6.46 15.46
CA VAL A 64 6.90 7.47 15.81
C VAL A 64 7.29 8.17 17.11
N GLN A 65 7.32 9.51 17.08
CA GLN A 65 7.59 10.34 18.26
C GLN A 65 6.31 10.67 19.04
N ASP A 66 5.51 9.66 19.36
CA ASP A 66 4.24 9.80 20.05
C ASP A 66 4.09 8.71 21.12
N PRO A 67 4.21 9.05 22.41
CA PRO A 67 4.13 8.05 23.47
C PRO A 67 2.71 7.48 23.63
N GLU A 68 1.68 8.18 23.13
CA GLU A 68 0.27 7.77 23.21
C GLU A 68 -0.16 6.91 22.01
N MET A 69 0.76 6.56 21.10
CA MET A 69 0.50 5.68 19.97
C MET A 69 0.01 4.29 20.43
N ASP A 70 -1.13 3.87 19.89
CA ASP A 70 -1.58 2.49 19.92
C ASP A 70 -0.93 1.72 18.76
N GLU A 71 0.11 0.95 19.08
CA GLU A 71 0.88 0.19 18.12
C GLU A 71 0.07 -0.89 17.39
N ALA A 72 -1.04 -1.37 17.98
CA ALA A 72 -1.89 -2.38 17.35
C ALA A 72 -2.66 -1.85 16.12
N THR A 73 -2.80 -0.53 16.03
CA THR A 73 -3.50 0.15 14.92
C THR A 73 -2.54 0.65 13.83
N ALA A 74 -1.23 0.42 14.01
CA ALA A 74 -0.23 0.99 13.15
C ALA A 74 -0.22 0.35 11.76
N VAL A 75 -0.24 1.19 10.73
CA VAL A 75 -0.04 0.85 9.34
C VAL A 75 1.20 1.61 8.85
N VAL A 76 2.18 0.86 8.36
CA VAL A 76 3.41 1.40 7.79
C VAL A 76 3.24 1.45 6.28
N ASN A 77 3.50 2.63 5.73
CA ASN A 77 3.33 2.95 4.33
C ASN A 77 4.69 3.19 3.70
N LYS A 78 4.93 2.60 2.53
CA LYS A 78 6.11 2.86 1.69
C LYS A 78 5.62 3.17 0.28
N THR A 79 5.88 4.39 -0.17
CA THR A 79 5.46 4.87 -1.49
C THR A 79 6.61 4.72 -2.47
N ILE A 80 6.33 4.12 -3.63
CA ILE A 80 7.27 3.86 -4.70
C ILE A 80 6.78 4.66 -5.91
N ARG A 81 7.65 5.47 -6.50
CA ARG A 81 7.37 6.10 -7.79
C ARG A 81 7.91 5.23 -8.89
N PHE A 82 7.09 4.96 -9.89
CA PHE A 82 7.48 4.21 -11.08
C PHE A 82 7.10 4.95 -12.36
N SER A 83 7.79 4.61 -13.43
CA SER A 83 7.48 5.09 -14.77
C SER A 83 7.77 3.96 -15.75
N GLU A 84 6.79 3.67 -16.60
CA GLU A 84 6.78 2.48 -17.44
C GLU A 84 6.99 1.22 -16.57
N ASP A 85 8.06 0.45 -16.79
CA ASP A 85 8.39 -0.74 -16.02
C ASP A 85 9.62 -0.51 -15.12
N ARG A 86 9.83 0.70 -14.58
CA ARG A 86 10.99 0.99 -13.72
C ARG A 86 10.61 1.80 -12.49
N VAL A 87 11.15 1.39 -11.35
CA VAL A 87 11.17 2.24 -10.15
C VAL A 87 12.10 3.43 -10.41
N VAL A 88 11.59 4.63 -10.17
CA VAL A 88 12.29 5.90 -10.37
C VAL A 88 12.74 6.50 -9.05
N ASP A 89 11.90 6.37 -8.02
CA ASP A 89 12.16 6.93 -6.70
C ASP A 89 11.41 6.13 -5.63
N VAL A 90 11.91 6.16 -4.40
CA VAL A 90 11.30 5.47 -3.25
C VAL A 90 11.24 6.46 -2.10
N ALA A 91 10.04 6.69 -1.57
CA ALA A 91 9.84 7.69 -0.52
C ALA A 91 10.29 7.17 0.84
N ASP A 92 10.48 8.10 1.77
CA ASP A 92 10.54 7.79 3.20
C ASP A 92 9.24 7.11 3.65
N LEU A 93 9.33 6.34 4.74
CA LEU A 93 8.15 5.67 5.29
C LEU A 93 7.19 6.67 5.97
N VAL A 94 5.91 6.33 5.96
CA VAL A 94 4.87 7.05 6.69
C VAL A 94 4.15 6.05 7.59
N VAL A 95 3.96 6.37 8.87
CA VAL A 95 3.22 5.51 9.81
C VAL A 95 1.91 6.18 10.15
N GLU A 96 0.81 5.52 9.81
CA GLU A 96 -0.54 5.87 10.23
C GLU A 96 -0.91 5.04 11.47
N TYR A 97 -1.56 5.66 12.45
CA TYR A 97 -1.91 5.00 13.70
C TYR A 97 -3.00 5.78 14.44
N GLN A 98 -3.67 5.11 15.38
CA GLN A 98 -4.51 5.75 16.38
C GLN A 98 -3.77 5.93 17.69
N ARG A 99 -4.08 7.01 18.40
CA ARG A 99 -3.76 7.11 19.83
C ARG A 99 -4.73 6.28 20.66
N GLU A 100 -4.38 6.00 21.91
CA GLU A 100 -5.24 5.29 22.87
C GLU A 100 -6.65 5.93 23.05
N ASN A 101 -6.80 7.22 22.72
CA ASN A 101 -8.07 7.93 22.75
C ASN A 101 -8.91 7.78 21.46
N GLY A 102 -8.46 6.97 20.50
CA GLY A 102 -9.09 6.74 19.20
C GLY A 102 -8.83 7.84 18.16
N GLN A 103 -7.95 8.82 18.45
CA GLN A 103 -7.61 9.86 17.49
C GLN A 103 -6.58 9.34 16.49
N ASP A 104 -6.89 9.46 15.19
CA ASP A 104 -5.97 9.14 14.12
C ASP A 104 -4.82 10.15 14.02
N ARG A 105 -3.63 9.64 13.70
CA ARG A 105 -2.38 10.37 13.58
C ARG A 105 -1.54 9.78 12.45
N VAL A 106 -0.66 10.63 11.94
CA VAL A 106 0.31 10.28 10.90
C VAL A 106 1.68 10.78 11.34
N ALA A 107 2.69 9.92 11.24
CA ALA A 107 4.10 10.27 11.41
C ALA A 107 4.82 10.11 10.07
N GLY A 108 5.57 11.13 9.66
CA GLY A 108 6.17 11.22 8.33
C GLY A 108 5.37 12.15 7.40
N SER A 109 5.68 12.12 6.12
CA SER A 109 4.97 12.92 5.11
C SER A 109 4.93 12.16 3.79
N TYR A 110 3.74 12.10 3.19
CA TYR A 110 3.58 11.52 1.86
C TYR A 110 4.27 12.39 0.80
N PRO A 111 4.88 11.79 -0.22
CA PRO A 111 5.44 12.55 -1.32
C PRO A 111 4.33 13.20 -2.15
N SER A 112 4.61 14.37 -2.73
CA SER A 112 3.69 15.04 -3.67
C SER A 112 3.92 14.56 -5.11
N TRP A 113 3.84 13.25 -5.34
CA TRP A 113 3.99 12.62 -6.66
C TRP A 113 2.63 12.39 -7.32
N PRO A 114 2.54 12.31 -8.67
CA PRO A 114 1.30 11.96 -9.36
C PRO A 114 0.84 10.56 -8.96
N ASP A 115 -0.45 10.40 -8.63
CA ASP A 115 -0.98 9.12 -8.19
C ASP A 115 -0.83 8.03 -9.25
N GLU A 116 -0.93 8.41 -10.53
CA GLU A 116 -0.77 7.55 -11.71
C GLU A 116 0.67 7.04 -11.90
N GLU A 117 1.63 7.57 -11.13
CA GLU A 117 3.02 7.14 -11.12
C GLU A 117 3.42 6.48 -9.79
N THR A 118 2.47 6.21 -8.89
CA THR A 118 2.78 5.70 -7.55
C THR A 118 2.19 4.34 -7.26
N LEU A 119 3.01 3.50 -6.64
CA LEU A 119 2.60 2.26 -5.98
C LEU A 119 2.79 2.44 -4.49
N VAL A 120 1.79 2.11 -3.68
CA VAL A 120 1.88 2.24 -2.23
C VAL A 120 1.74 0.87 -1.56
N LEU A 121 2.74 0.52 -0.75
CA LEU A 121 2.68 -0.62 0.15
C LEU A 121 2.06 -0.16 1.47
N HIS A 122 1.08 -0.90 1.97
CA HIS A 122 0.39 -0.60 3.22
C HIS A 122 0.36 -1.88 4.06
N LEU A 123 1.30 -2.02 5.00
CA LEU A 123 1.37 -3.20 5.86
C LEU A 123 1.08 -2.80 7.31
N PRO A 124 0.22 -3.56 8.02
CA PRO A 124 0.07 -3.39 9.45
C PRO A 124 1.34 -3.87 10.15
N LYS A 125 1.37 -3.81 11.48
CA LYS A 125 2.38 -4.56 12.23
C LYS A 125 2.33 -6.05 11.86
N VAL A 126 3.46 -6.61 11.45
CA VAL A 126 3.61 -8.03 11.08
C VAL A 126 4.61 -8.70 12.01
N GLU A 127 4.22 -9.86 12.54
CA GLU A 127 5.14 -10.77 13.21
C GLU A 127 5.74 -11.72 12.17
N LEU A 128 7.04 -11.61 11.94
CA LEU A 128 7.77 -12.48 11.01
C LEU A 128 8.33 -13.69 11.76
N ALA A 129 8.55 -14.79 11.02
CA ALA A 129 9.10 -16.01 11.59
C ALA A 129 10.51 -15.80 12.18
N GLU A 130 10.87 -16.55 13.23
CA GLU A 130 12.18 -16.42 13.88
C GLU A 130 13.36 -16.72 12.94
N ASP A 131 13.14 -17.56 11.93
CA ASP A 131 14.10 -17.92 10.89
C ASP A 131 14.00 -17.05 9.63
N PHE A 132 13.25 -15.95 9.67
CA PHE A 132 13.13 -15.03 8.55
C PHE A 132 14.48 -14.35 8.25
N VAL A 133 14.98 -14.56 7.02
CA VAL A 133 16.20 -13.94 6.50
C VAL A 133 15.80 -12.79 5.58
N TYR A 134 16.07 -11.56 6.01
CA TYR A 134 15.69 -10.35 5.28
C TYR A 134 16.17 -10.34 3.84
N GLU A 135 17.45 -10.64 3.63
CA GLU A 135 18.10 -10.61 2.32
C GLU A 135 17.51 -11.66 1.34
N ASP A 136 16.97 -12.76 1.86
CA ASP A 136 16.47 -13.85 1.03
C ASP A 136 14.94 -13.77 0.80
N GLN A 137 14.20 -13.10 1.69
CA GLN A 137 12.74 -13.24 1.76
C GLN A 137 11.95 -11.93 1.67
N MET A 138 12.56 -10.77 1.90
CA MET A 138 11.79 -9.51 1.95
C MET A 138 11.20 -9.13 0.59
N GLU A 139 11.92 -9.39 -0.50
CA GLU A 139 11.41 -9.13 -1.86
C GLU A 139 10.12 -9.93 -2.11
N ASP A 140 10.13 -11.23 -1.79
CA ASP A 140 8.97 -12.11 -1.91
C ASP A 140 7.79 -11.62 -1.06
N VAL A 141 8.03 -11.10 0.15
CA VAL A 141 6.99 -10.52 1.01
C VAL A 141 6.34 -9.31 0.34
N VAL A 142 7.14 -8.39 -0.20
CA VAL A 142 6.64 -7.18 -0.86
C VAL A 142 5.90 -7.52 -2.14
N VAL A 143 6.47 -8.39 -2.99
CA VAL A 143 5.84 -8.87 -4.22
C VAL A 143 4.51 -9.54 -3.91
N SER A 144 4.49 -10.47 -2.95
CA SER A 144 3.26 -11.16 -2.53
C SER A 144 2.20 -10.20 -1.98
N HIS A 145 2.62 -9.17 -1.24
CA HIS A 145 1.70 -8.13 -0.74
C HIS A 145 1.05 -7.37 -1.91
N VAL A 146 1.81 -6.95 -2.92
CA VAL A 146 1.27 -6.25 -4.08
C VAL A 146 0.36 -7.16 -4.92
N MET A 147 0.72 -8.43 -5.09
CA MET A 147 -0.15 -9.42 -5.74
C MET A 147 -1.46 -9.61 -4.96
N ALA A 148 -1.41 -9.63 -3.63
CA ALA A 148 -2.59 -9.67 -2.77
C ALA A 148 -3.42 -8.37 -2.87
N GLN A 149 -2.81 -7.21 -3.12
CA GLN A 149 -3.57 -6.00 -3.40
C GLN A 149 -4.39 -6.13 -4.70
N ILE A 150 -3.80 -6.68 -5.78
CA ILE A 150 -4.50 -6.92 -7.05
C ILE A 150 -5.67 -7.89 -6.82
N ARG A 151 -5.43 -8.99 -6.08
CA ARG A 151 -6.48 -9.94 -5.66
C ARG A 151 -7.66 -9.23 -5.00
N ASP A 152 -7.36 -8.37 -4.04
CA ASP A 152 -8.36 -7.70 -3.22
C ASP A 152 -9.16 -6.67 -4.01
N ILE A 153 -8.59 -6.05 -5.04
CA ILE A 153 -9.31 -5.17 -5.98
C ILE A 153 -10.40 -5.96 -6.72
N TYR A 154 -10.11 -7.15 -7.25
CA TYR A 154 -11.12 -8.01 -7.90
C TYR A 154 -12.21 -8.44 -6.92
N LEU A 155 -11.83 -8.88 -5.72
CA LEU A 155 -12.79 -9.28 -4.69
C LEU A 155 -13.69 -8.10 -4.26
N ASN A 156 -13.14 -6.88 -4.23
CA ASN A 156 -13.88 -5.65 -3.93
C ASN A 156 -14.92 -5.32 -5.02
N MET A 157 -14.68 -5.72 -6.27
CA MET A 157 -15.64 -5.64 -7.37
C MET A 157 -16.64 -6.82 -7.42
N GLY A 158 -16.48 -7.80 -6.53
CA GLY A 158 -17.27 -9.04 -6.57
C GLY A 158 -16.90 -9.97 -7.73
N GLU A 159 -15.68 -9.85 -8.24
CA GLU A 159 -15.14 -10.67 -9.33
C GLU A 159 -14.11 -11.69 -8.81
N ASP A 160 -13.93 -12.78 -9.56
CA ASP A 160 -12.88 -13.75 -9.26
C ASP A 160 -11.52 -13.22 -9.75
N PRO A 161 -10.50 -13.11 -8.89
CA PRO A 161 -9.18 -12.68 -9.33
C PRO A 161 -8.54 -13.68 -10.30
N PRO A 162 -7.64 -13.24 -11.21
CA PRO A 162 -6.80 -14.11 -12.03
C PRO A 162 -6.01 -15.12 -11.18
N GLU A 163 -5.66 -16.27 -11.76
CA GLU A 163 -5.07 -17.39 -11.01
C GLU A 163 -3.73 -17.01 -10.36
N GLU A 164 -2.90 -16.26 -11.08
CA GLU A 164 -1.61 -15.76 -10.59
C GLU A 164 -1.75 -14.89 -9.34
N TYR A 165 -2.84 -14.13 -9.19
CA TYR A 165 -3.07 -13.23 -8.06
C TYR A 165 -3.82 -13.89 -6.89
N ARG A 166 -4.18 -15.17 -6.98
CA ARG A 166 -4.82 -15.91 -5.87
C ARG A 166 -3.80 -16.33 -4.80
N VAL A 167 -2.91 -15.44 -4.43
CA VAL A 167 -1.91 -15.62 -3.37
C VAL A 167 -2.55 -15.48 -2.00
N GLU A 168 -1.96 -16.09 -0.97
CA GLU A 168 -2.31 -15.83 0.43
C GLU A 168 -1.55 -14.61 0.94
N GLY A 169 -2.10 -13.90 1.93
CA GLY A 169 -1.45 -12.76 2.57
C GLY A 169 -2.29 -11.49 2.60
N ILE A 170 -1.73 -10.47 3.24
CA ILE A 170 -2.32 -9.14 3.42
C ILE A 170 -2.23 -8.39 2.10
N GLY A 171 -3.37 -7.94 1.54
CA GLY A 171 -3.42 -7.08 0.36
C GLY A 171 -3.89 -5.68 0.72
N LYS A 172 -5.12 -5.31 0.34
CA LYS A 172 -5.71 -4.02 0.70
C LYS A 172 -6.28 -4.08 2.12
N LEU A 173 -5.96 -3.09 2.96
CA LEU A 173 -6.41 -3.04 4.35
C LEU A 173 -7.86 -2.54 4.52
N HIS A 174 -8.52 -2.08 3.45
CA HIS A 174 -9.91 -1.59 3.49
C HIS A 174 -10.69 -1.97 2.22
N ILE A 175 -11.15 -3.22 2.13
CA ILE A 175 -12.11 -3.68 1.11
C ILE A 175 -13.55 -3.44 1.60
N VAL A 176 -14.53 -3.38 0.69
CA VAL A 176 -15.96 -3.23 1.04
C VAL A 176 -16.33 -4.15 2.22
N GLY A 177 -16.69 -3.51 3.34
CA GLY A 177 -16.84 -4.14 4.66
C GLY A 177 -16.09 -3.39 5.77
N ASP A 178 -15.09 -2.58 5.41
CA ASP A 178 -14.27 -1.81 6.35
C ASP A 178 -14.31 -0.31 5.98
N GLU A 179 -15.31 0.41 6.50
CA GLU A 179 -15.51 1.83 6.21
C GLU A 179 -14.60 2.69 7.08
N GLY A 180 -13.56 3.29 6.47
CA GLY A 180 -12.68 4.23 7.15
C GLY A 180 -11.71 4.96 6.22
N TRP A 181 -12.20 5.65 5.18
CA TRP A 181 -11.35 6.60 4.46
C TRP A 181 -11.08 7.82 5.35
N MET A 182 -9.82 8.01 5.75
CA MET A 182 -9.32 9.32 6.13
C MET A 182 -8.98 10.08 4.85
N GLU A 183 -9.88 10.96 4.42
CA GLU A 183 -9.50 12.06 3.55
C GLU A 183 -8.35 12.81 4.22
N ALA A 184 -7.19 12.82 3.57
CA ALA A 184 -6.09 13.71 3.92
C ALA A 184 -6.64 15.14 3.94
N GLN A 185 -6.92 15.66 5.13
CA GLN A 185 -7.37 17.03 5.28
C GLN A 185 -6.20 17.93 4.82
N PRO A 186 -6.43 18.90 3.90
CA PRO A 186 -5.40 19.85 3.54
C PRO A 186 -5.00 20.59 4.82
N THR A 187 -3.71 20.56 5.14
CA THR A 187 -3.15 21.33 6.26
C THR A 187 -3.47 22.80 6.03
N THR A 188 -4.51 23.31 6.69
CA THR A 188 -4.77 24.75 6.74
C THR A 188 -3.70 25.36 7.63
N SER A 189 -2.66 25.90 7.00
CA SER A 189 -1.77 26.86 7.63
C SER A 189 -2.54 28.17 7.85
N GLY A 190 -2.68 28.58 9.11
CA GLY A 190 -3.27 29.86 9.53
C GLY A 190 -2.92 30.18 10.97
#